data_AF-A0A7S1DFM5-F1
#
_entry.id   AF-A0A7S1DFM5-F1
#
_cell.length_a   1.000
_cell.length_b   1.000
_cell.length_c   1.000
_cell.angle_alpha   90.00
_cell.angle_beta   90.00
_cell.angle_gamma   90.00
#
_symmetry.space_group_name_H-M   'P 1'
#
loop_
_entity.id
_entity.type
_entity.pdbx_description
1 polymer ?
#
loop_
_entity_poly.entity_id
_entity_poly.type
_entity_poly.pdbx_seq_one_letter_code
_entity_poly.pdbx_strand_id
1 'polypeptide(L)'
;RCGVGLALRDRGELLEVEGVLPGSPAQLSNKVQKGDIVVAVNDILCGARHGLSLEQVKPLILGNPGTTVRLKLSRGDREEEVSLTRCPPPSTTPAPSFTVHRIPPKPAATTPTPSDSPPGKKAGA
;
A
#
# COMPACT_ATOMS: atom_id res chain seq x y z
N ARG A 1 3.06 18.05 -1.85
CA ARG A 1 2.70 17.55 -3.21
C ARG A 1 2.23 16.12 -3.06
N CYS A 2 1.22 15.70 -3.80
CA CYS A 2 0.72 14.34 -3.80
C CYS A 2 0.71 13.76 -5.22
N GLY A 3 0.84 12.45 -5.31
CA GLY A 3 0.86 11.74 -6.59
C GLY A 3 -0.43 11.01 -6.88
N VAL A 4 -0.32 10.04 -7.77
CA VAL A 4 -1.39 9.09 -8.09
C VAL A 4 -1.13 7.67 -7.61
N GLY A 5 -0.02 7.46 -6.90
CA GLY A 5 0.38 6.17 -6.32
C GLY A 5 0.81 5.13 -7.36
N LEU A 6 1.63 5.55 -8.32
CA LEU A 6 2.28 4.66 -9.28
C LEU A 6 3.75 4.46 -8.91
N ALA A 7 4.21 3.21 -8.99
CA ALA A 7 5.64 2.87 -8.96
C ALA A 7 6.11 2.70 -10.41
N LEU A 8 7.03 3.56 -10.84
CA LEU A 8 7.61 3.54 -12.17
C LEU A 8 9.07 3.11 -12.08
N ARG A 9 9.49 2.27 -13.04
CA ARG A 9 10.85 1.81 -13.23
C ARG A 9 11.38 2.37 -14.54
N ASP A 10 12.58 2.92 -14.48
CA ASP A 10 13.31 3.34 -15.66
C ASP A 10 13.98 2.12 -16.32
N ARG A 11 13.66 1.86 -17.59
CA ARG A 11 14.28 0.81 -18.41
C ARG A 11 15.25 1.40 -19.45
N GLY A 12 15.67 2.65 -19.27
CA GLY A 12 16.43 3.39 -20.26
C GLY A 12 15.47 4.01 -21.25
N GLU A 13 15.09 3.30 -22.31
CA GLU A 13 14.29 3.90 -23.39
C GLU A 13 12.83 4.21 -22.99
N LEU A 14 12.29 3.47 -22.02
CA LEU A 14 10.88 3.45 -21.66
C LEU A 14 10.71 3.47 -20.14
N LEU A 15 9.58 4.00 -19.67
CA LEU A 15 9.17 3.93 -18.27
C LEU A 15 8.14 2.82 -18.09
N GLU A 16 8.47 1.80 -17.30
CA GLU A 16 7.60 0.66 -17.04
C GLU A 16 6.91 0.82 -15.68
N VAL A 17 5.63 0.49 -15.58
CA VAL A 17 4.92 0.44 -14.30
C VAL A 17 5.38 -0.80 -13.54
N GLU A 18 6.20 -0.58 -12.51
CA GLU A 18 6.66 -1.64 -11.62
C GLU A 18 5.55 -2.14 -10.69
N GLY A 19 4.64 -1.24 -10.32
CA GLY A 19 3.52 -1.56 -9.45
C GLY A 19 2.59 -0.36 -9.21
N VAL A 20 1.48 -0.64 -8.57
CA VAL A 20 0.47 0.35 -8.20
C VAL A 20 0.26 0.28 -6.69
N LEU A 21 0.20 1.44 -6.03
CA LEU A 21 0.01 1.49 -4.58
C LEU A 21 -1.44 1.16 -4.21
N PRO A 22 -1.68 0.31 -3.20
CA PRO A 22 -3.02 0.04 -2.67
C PRO A 22 -3.66 1.29 -2.09
N GLY A 23 -4.95 1.48 -2.40
CA GLY A 23 -5.72 2.67 -2.00
C GLY A 23 -5.35 3.94 -2.78
N SER A 24 -4.50 3.85 -3.80
CA SER A 24 -4.17 4.98 -4.68
C SER A 24 -5.22 5.19 -5.77
N PRO A 25 -5.35 6.42 -6.31
CA PRO A 25 -6.26 6.69 -7.41
C PRO A 25 -5.93 5.88 -8.67
N ALA A 26 -4.65 5.54 -8.90
CA ALA A 26 -4.25 4.64 -9.99
C ALA A 26 -4.85 3.24 -9.84
N GLN A 27 -4.84 2.68 -8.62
CA GLN A 27 -5.45 1.37 -8.37
C GLN A 27 -6.98 1.43 -8.44
N LEU A 28 -7.59 2.46 -7.86
CA LEU A 28 -9.05 2.64 -7.89
C LEU A 28 -9.59 2.79 -9.30
N SER A 29 -8.78 3.33 -10.22
CA SER A 29 -9.14 3.43 -11.62
C SER A 29 -9.17 2.07 -12.33
N ASN A 30 -8.46 1.04 -11.83
CA ASN A 30 -8.29 -0.30 -12.45
C ASN A 30 -7.78 -0.30 -13.91
N LYS A 31 -7.40 0.86 -14.45
CA LYS A 31 -6.88 1.00 -15.81
C LYS A 31 -5.36 0.87 -15.91
N VAL A 32 -4.64 1.05 -14.80
CA VAL A 32 -3.18 0.94 -14.76
C VAL A 32 -2.78 -0.36 -14.08
N GLN A 33 -1.89 -1.13 -14.70
CA GLN A 33 -1.42 -2.40 -14.16
C GLN A 33 0.10 -2.49 -14.26
N LYS A 34 0.67 -3.43 -13.51
CA LYS A 34 2.09 -3.74 -13.56
C LYS A 34 2.48 -4.22 -14.97
N GLY A 35 3.58 -3.69 -15.50
CA GLY A 35 4.09 -4.00 -16.84
C GLY A 35 3.59 -3.05 -17.94
N ASP A 36 2.68 -2.12 -17.64
CA ASP A 36 2.28 -1.09 -18.60
C ASP A 36 3.44 -0.10 -18.84
N ILE A 37 3.59 0.39 -20.07
CA ILE A 37 4.63 1.35 -20.43
C ILE A 37 4.05 2.76 -20.42
N VAL A 38 4.60 3.67 -19.62
CA VAL A 38 4.19 5.08 -19.62
C VAL A 38 4.84 5.80 -20.79
N VAL A 39 4.04 6.15 -21.79
CA VAL A 39 4.46 6.87 -23.00
C VAL A 39 4.33 8.37 -22.81
N ALA A 40 3.33 8.85 -22.06
CA ALA A 40 3.15 10.28 -21.82
C ALA A 40 2.46 10.60 -20.48
N VAL A 41 2.74 11.79 -19.94
CA VAL A 41 2.09 12.35 -18.75
C VAL A 41 1.68 13.80 -19.02
N ASN A 42 0.39 14.12 -18.88
CA ASN A 42 -0.21 15.42 -19.25
C ASN A 42 0.17 15.85 -20.66
N ASP A 43 0.08 14.92 -21.62
CA ASP A 43 0.42 15.14 -23.03
C ASP A 43 1.93 15.38 -23.28
N ILE A 44 2.78 15.24 -22.26
CA ILE A 44 4.24 15.30 -22.37
C ILE A 44 4.79 13.89 -22.53
N LEU A 45 5.48 13.63 -23.64
CA LEU A 45 6.08 12.33 -23.95
C LEU A 45 7.19 11.99 -22.96
N CYS A 46 7.07 10.86 -22.28
CA CYS A 46 7.96 10.42 -21.21
C CYS A 46 8.85 9.24 -21.68
N GLY A 47 10.05 9.13 -21.12
CA GLY A 47 11.03 8.09 -21.47
C GLY A 47 12.29 8.67 -22.11
N ALA A 48 13.42 7.94 -22.06
CA ALA A 48 14.66 8.45 -22.63
C ALA A 48 14.58 8.60 -24.15
N ARG A 49 13.68 7.88 -24.84
CA ARG A 49 13.42 8.09 -26.27
C ARG A 49 13.02 9.53 -26.60
N HIS A 50 12.42 10.24 -25.64
CA HIS A 50 12.03 11.64 -25.75
C HIS A 50 12.88 12.57 -24.87
N GLY A 51 13.94 12.04 -24.23
CA GLY A 51 14.84 12.80 -23.35
C GLY A 51 14.27 13.13 -21.97
N LEU A 52 13.15 12.52 -21.56
CA LEU A 52 12.49 12.78 -20.29
C LEU A 52 12.69 11.59 -19.34
N SER A 53 13.67 11.71 -18.45
CA SER A 53 13.99 10.71 -17.43
C SER A 53 12.95 10.67 -16.31
N LEU A 54 12.94 9.57 -15.54
CA LEU A 54 12.05 9.39 -14.38
C LEU A 54 12.05 10.59 -13.42
N GLU A 55 13.20 11.22 -13.21
CA GLU A 55 13.34 12.40 -12.33
C GLU A 55 12.56 13.62 -12.81
N GLN A 56 12.44 13.81 -14.13
CA GLN A 56 11.64 14.89 -14.71
C GLN A 56 10.15 14.54 -14.79
N VAL A 57 9.82 13.25 -14.90
CA VAL A 57 8.42 12.78 -14.91
C VAL A 57 7.81 12.81 -13.51
N LYS A 58 8.60 12.56 -12.46
CA LYS A 58 8.16 12.66 -11.05
C LYS A 58 7.38 13.95 -10.74
N PRO A 59 7.90 15.17 -11.01
CA PRO A 59 7.16 16.40 -10.75
C PRO A 59 5.95 16.62 -11.67
N LEU A 60 5.87 15.95 -12.84
CA LEU A 60 4.66 15.97 -13.68
C LEU A 60 3.53 15.15 -13.05
N ILE A 61 3.88 14.03 -12.41
CA ILE A 61 2.94 13.16 -11.71
C ILE A 61 2.59 13.71 -10.32
N LEU A 62 3.58 14.26 -9.61
CA LEU A 62 3.43 14.83 -8.26
C LEU A 62 2.99 16.30 -8.34
N GLY A 63 1.74 16.56 -7.96
CA GLY A 63 1.14 17.90 -8.04
C GLY A 63 0.39 18.29 -6.78
N ASN A 64 -0.54 19.23 -6.95
CA ASN A 64 -1.46 19.64 -5.89
C ASN A 64 -2.58 18.61 -5.73
N PRO A 65 -3.05 18.35 -4.50
CA PRO A 65 -4.21 17.47 -4.29
C PRO A 65 -5.45 17.98 -5.01
N GLY A 66 -6.25 17.06 -5.54
CA GLY A 66 -7.46 17.38 -6.30
C GLY A 66 -7.23 17.76 -7.76
N THR A 67 -5.98 17.81 -8.23
CA THR A 67 -5.69 18.05 -9.66
C THR A 67 -5.65 16.74 -10.44
N THR A 68 -6.13 16.75 -11.67
CA THR A 68 -6.11 15.58 -12.56
C THR A 68 -4.77 15.48 -13.29
N VAL A 69 -4.27 14.27 -13.48
CA VAL A 69 -3.14 13.95 -14.36
C VAL A 69 -3.60 12.95 -15.41
N ARG A 70 -3.26 13.19 -16.67
CA ARG A 70 -3.53 12.24 -17.77
C ARG A 70 -2.28 11.42 -18.02
N LEU A 71 -2.36 10.11 -17.92
CA LEU A 71 -1.27 9.21 -18.30
C LEU A 71 -1.66 8.47 -19.57
N LYS A 72 -0.76 8.42 -20.54
CA LYS A 72 -0.85 7.51 -21.69
C LYS A 72 0.04 6.31 -21.42
N LEU A 73 -0.59 5.15 -21.41
CA LEU A 73 0.01 3.85 -21.19
C LEU A 73 0.00 3.09 -22.51
N SER A 74 1.03 2.28 -22.76
CA SER A 74 1.11 1.38 -23.88
C SER A 74 1.30 -0.04 -23.37
N ARG A 75 0.48 -0.96 -23.89
CA ARG A 75 0.51 -2.39 -23.62
C ARG A 75 0.55 -3.14 -24.95
N GLY A 76 1.77 -3.38 -25.44
CA GLY A 76 1.99 -3.93 -26.79
C GLY A 76 1.49 -2.95 -27.84
N ASP A 77 0.59 -3.38 -28.71
CA ASP A 77 -0.01 -2.56 -29.78
C ASP A 77 -1.19 -1.69 -29.33
N ARG A 78 -1.54 -1.70 -28.04
CA ARG A 78 -2.68 -0.92 -27.51
C ARG A 78 -2.18 0.24 -26.66
N GLU A 79 -2.69 1.44 -26.94
CA GLU A 79 -2.50 2.61 -26.11
C GLU A 79 -3.77 2.89 -25.31
N GLU A 80 -3.61 3.08 -24.01
CA GLU A 80 -4.69 3.37 -23.05
C GLU A 80 -4.40 4.72 -22.40
N GLU A 81 -5.38 5.63 -22.46
CA GLU A 81 -5.28 6.91 -21.77
C GLU A 81 -6.13 6.90 -20.49
N VAL A 82 -5.51 7.30 -19.38
CA VAL A 82 -6.11 7.28 -18.05
C VAL A 82 -5.97 8.63 -17.39
N SER A 83 -7.10 9.25 -17.04
CA SER A 83 -7.15 10.44 -16.22
C SER A 83 -7.30 10.07 -14.75
N LEU A 84 -6.29 10.36 -13.93
CA LEU A 84 -6.27 10.07 -12.50
C LEU A 84 -6.28 11.37 -11.70
N THR A 85 -7.11 11.44 -10.67
CA THR A 85 -7.11 12.58 -9.75
C THR A 85 -6.05 12.37 -8.67
N ARG A 86 -5.14 13.34 -8.50
CA ARG A 86 -4.09 13.29 -7.47
C ARG A 86 -4.71 13.32 -6.08
N CYS A 87 -4.38 12.32 -5.28
CA CYS A 87 -4.81 12.22 -3.88
C CYS A 87 -3.59 12.18 -2.97
N PRO A 88 -3.64 12.82 -1.78
CA PRO A 88 -2.62 12.62 -0.76
C PRO A 88 -2.48 11.12 -0.48
N PRO A 89 -1.24 10.61 -0.30
CA PRO A 89 -1.07 9.22 0.08
C PRO A 89 -1.90 8.99 1.35
N PRO A 90 -2.60 7.84 1.48
CA PRO A 90 -3.23 7.51 2.75
C PRO A 90 -2.12 7.58 3.78
N SER A 91 -2.31 8.40 4.82
CA SER A 91 -1.40 8.57 5.95
C SER A 91 -1.33 7.26 6.72
N THR A 92 -0.70 6.26 6.10
CA THR A 92 -0.47 4.96 6.69
C THR A 92 0.80 5.14 7.50
N THR A 93 0.62 5.65 8.71
CA THR A 93 1.40 5.17 9.84
C THR A 93 1.34 3.64 9.77
N PRO A 94 2.42 2.91 9.46
CA PRO A 94 2.47 1.55 9.95
C PRO A 94 2.56 1.72 11.47
N ALA A 95 1.46 1.54 12.18
CA ALA A 95 1.60 1.04 13.53
C ALA A 95 2.01 -0.43 13.32
N PRO A 96 3.27 -0.84 13.53
CA PRO A 96 3.52 -2.22 13.84
C PRO A 96 2.88 -2.45 15.22
N SER A 97 1.59 -2.73 15.25
CA SER A 97 1.00 -3.45 16.38
C SER A 97 1.54 -4.87 16.30
N PHE A 98 2.81 -5.03 16.67
CA PHE A 98 3.26 -6.25 17.32
C PHE A 98 2.59 -6.27 18.70
N THR A 99 1.27 -6.42 18.72
CA THR A 99 0.63 -7.08 19.85
C THR A 99 0.98 -8.55 19.68
N VAL A 100 2.21 -8.89 20.05
CA VAL A 100 2.45 -10.21 20.64
C VAL A 100 1.35 -10.31 21.69
N HIS A 101 0.42 -11.23 21.46
CA HIS A 101 -0.49 -11.74 22.45
C HIS A 101 0.38 -12.32 23.58
N ARG A 102 0.92 -11.46 24.44
CA ARG A 102 1.32 -11.85 25.78
C ARG A 102 0.01 -12.02 26.52
N ILE A 103 -0.46 -13.26 26.48
CA ILE A 103 -1.32 -13.85 27.49
C ILE A 103 -0.87 -13.27 28.84
N PRO A 104 -1.76 -12.65 29.63
CA PRO A 104 -1.38 -12.21 30.96
C PRO A 104 -0.96 -13.45 31.77
N PRO A 105 0.24 -13.49 32.37
CA PRO A 105 0.43 -14.38 33.51
C PRO A 105 -0.48 -13.84 34.61
N LYS A 106 -1.55 -14.59 34.90
CA LYS A 106 -2.44 -14.34 36.03
C LYS A 106 -1.58 -14.12 37.29
N PRO A 107 -1.81 -13.05 38.06
CA PRO A 107 -0.94 -12.67 39.17
C PRO A 107 -0.97 -13.73 40.28
N ALA A 108 0.21 -13.91 40.89
CA ALA A 108 0.48 -14.78 42.02
C ALA A 108 -0.55 -14.57 43.16
N ALA A 109 -1.15 -15.67 43.61
CA ALA A 109 -1.86 -15.72 44.89
C ALA A 109 -0.99 -16.52 45.88
N THR A 110 -0.40 -15.77 46.78
CA THR A 110 0.26 -16.15 48.03
C THR A 110 -0.52 -17.23 48.79
N THR A 111 0.18 -18.28 49.22
CA THR A 111 -0.25 -19.22 50.27
C THR A 111 -0.58 -18.45 51.56
N PRO A 112 -1.59 -18.86 52.35
CA PRO A 112 -1.23 -19.78 53.44
C PRO A 112 -2.30 -20.85 53.74
N THR A 113 -1.81 -22.03 54.13
CA THR A 113 -2.44 -23.05 55.01
C THR A 113 -2.95 -22.38 56.31
N PRO A 114 -3.85 -22.95 57.15
CA PRO A 114 -4.17 -24.38 57.29
C PRO A 114 -5.64 -24.72 57.67
N SER A 115 -5.84 -26.00 57.99
CA SER A 115 -6.70 -26.48 59.07
C SER A 115 -8.06 -27.09 58.68
N ASP A 116 -8.21 -28.29 59.23
CA ASP A 116 -9.44 -28.89 59.73
C ASP A 116 -10.37 -29.62 58.75
N SER A 117 -10.13 -30.94 58.64
CA SER A 117 -10.95 -32.01 59.26
C SER A 117 -12.48 -32.10 59.00
N PRO A 118 -13.06 -33.31 59.14
CA PRO A 118 -14.06 -33.89 58.23
C PRO A 118 -15.50 -33.83 58.80
N PRO A 119 -16.55 -34.28 58.06
CA PRO A 119 -17.04 -35.67 58.26
C PRO A 119 -17.80 -36.33 57.08
N GLY A 120 -17.76 -37.66 57.03
CA GLY A 120 -19.02 -38.42 56.99
C GLY A 120 -19.48 -39.10 55.69
N LYS A 121 -19.55 -40.44 55.81
CA LYS A 121 -20.69 -41.33 55.46
C LYS A 121 -21.00 -41.66 53.98
N LYS A 122 -20.95 -42.99 53.75
CA LYS A 122 -21.95 -43.87 53.07
C LYS A 122 -22.06 -43.70 51.53
N ALA A 123 -22.29 -44.72 50.70
CA ALA A 123 -22.63 -46.13 50.85
C ALA A 123 -22.62 -46.78 49.44
N GLY A 124 -22.53 -48.12 49.39
CA GLY A 124 -23.02 -48.98 48.30
C GLY A 124 -22.08 -49.08 47.09
N ALA A 125 -21.83 -50.23 46.47
CA ALA A 125 -22.43 -51.56 46.57
C ALA A 125 -21.37 -52.62 46.21
#